data_AF-A0A353R2P1-F1
#
_entry.id   AF-A0A353R2P1-F1
#
_cell.length_a   1.000
_cell.length_b   1.000
_cell.length_c   1.000
_cell.angle_alpha   90.00
_cell.angle_beta   90.00
_cell.angle_gamma   90.00
#
_symmetry.space_group_name_H-M   'P 1'
#
loop_
_entity.id
_entity.type
_entity.pdbx_description
1 polymer ?
#
loop_
_entity_poly.entity_id
_entity_poly.type
_entity_poly.pdbx_seq_one_letter_code
_entity_poly.pdbx_strand_id
1 'polypeptide(L)'
;MIDHPHQKYCPIRPVNLADRQWPSRQITRPPQWCSVDLRDGNQALIEPMDSLRKHQMFEMLVAIGFKEIEVGFPAASQTDFDFVREIIEQNRIPADVTIQVLTQARTDLIARTFQALQGVRRAIIHVYNSTSEAQRRLVFRQDRAGIRRIAEQGARWVADHAARQPD
;
A
#
# COMPACT_ATOMS: atom_id res chain seq x y z
N MET A 1 -0.64 -39.57 -7.81
CA MET A 1 -1.67 -38.63 -7.30
C MET A 1 -1.63 -38.72 -5.79
N ILE A 2 -1.95 -37.67 -5.02
CA ILE A 2 -1.95 -37.78 -3.54
C ILE A 2 -3.30 -38.36 -3.11
N ASP A 3 -3.27 -39.47 -2.37
CA ASP A 3 -4.48 -40.24 -2.05
C ASP A 3 -5.46 -39.48 -1.13
N HIS A 4 -4.94 -38.59 -0.27
CA HIS A 4 -5.72 -37.83 0.70
C HIS A 4 -5.36 -36.33 0.69
N PRO A 5 -5.73 -35.59 -0.38
CA PRO A 5 -5.33 -34.19 -0.54
C PRO A 5 -5.90 -33.28 0.55
N HIS A 6 -6.99 -33.66 1.21
CA HIS A 6 -7.59 -32.92 2.32
C HIS A 6 -6.65 -32.78 3.54
N GLN A 7 -5.74 -33.74 3.76
CA GLN A 7 -4.79 -33.71 4.89
C GLN A 7 -3.73 -32.60 4.76
N LYS A 8 -3.58 -32.00 3.58
CA LYS A 8 -2.68 -30.87 3.36
C LYS A 8 -3.19 -29.55 3.94
N TYR A 9 -4.47 -29.48 4.28
CA TYR A 9 -5.14 -28.24 4.69
C TYR A 9 -5.70 -28.38 6.10
N CYS A 10 -5.49 -27.35 6.91
CA CYS A 10 -6.03 -27.28 8.26
C CYS A 10 -7.23 -26.32 8.29
N PRO A 11 -8.30 -26.64 9.04
CA PRO A 11 -9.37 -25.68 9.30
C PRO A 11 -8.85 -24.40 9.94
N ILE A 12 -9.45 -23.25 9.59
CA ILE A 12 -9.14 -21.97 10.22
C ILE A 12 -9.56 -22.01 11.68
N ARG A 13 -8.69 -21.52 12.57
CA ARG A 13 -9.02 -21.39 14.00
C ARG A 13 -10.10 -20.30 14.19
N PRO A 14 -11.24 -20.62 14.81
CA PRO A 14 -12.30 -19.63 15.04
C PRO A 14 -11.80 -18.47 15.91
N VAL A 15 -12.20 -17.25 15.55
CA VAL A 15 -11.97 -16.06 16.38
C VAL A 15 -13.15 -15.92 17.34
N ASN A 16 -12.90 -16.09 18.64
CA ASN A 16 -13.95 -15.96 19.65
C ASN A 16 -14.22 -14.48 19.97
N LEU A 17 -15.27 -13.94 19.36
CA LEU A 17 -15.84 -12.62 19.64
C LEU A 17 -17.33 -12.81 19.93
N ALA A 18 -17.64 -13.17 21.19
CA ALA A 18 -19.00 -13.48 21.63
C ALA A 18 -19.92 -12.27 21.49
N ASP A 19 -19.49 -11.10 21.96
CA ASP A 19 -20.30 -9.87 22.01
C ASP A 19 -20.19 -9.02 20.73
N ARG A 20 -19.98 -9.66 19.57
CA ARG A 20 -19.79 -8.93 18.30
C ARG A 20 -21.06 -8.16 17.92
N GLN A 21 -20.90 -6.88 17.60
CA GLN A 21 -22.03 -5.98 17.32
C GLN A 21 -22.26 -5.75 15.82
N TRP A 22 -21.34 -6.16 14.94
CA TRP A 22 -21.50 -5.94 13.50
C TRP A 22 -22.74 -6.61 12.88
N PRO A 23 -23.27 -7.77 13.36
CA PRO A 23 -24.47 -8.36 12.78
C PRO A 23 -25.75 -7.54 12.96
N SER A 24 -25.82 -6.69 13.98
CA SER A 24 -27.00 -5.86 14.27
C SER A 24 -26.87 -4.42 13.77
N ARG A 25 -25.73 -4.05 13.14
CA ARG A 25 -25.47 -2.69 12.65
C ARG A 25 -25.72 -2.61 11.15
N GLN A 26 -26.43 -1.57 10.73
CA GLN A 26 -26.60 -1.21 9.33
C GLN A 26 -25.59 -0.13 8.93
N ILE A 27 -25.11 -0.18 7.69
CA ILE A 27 -24.24 0.86 7.12
C ILE A 27 -25.13 2.06 6.76
N THR A 28 -24.86 3.22 7.36
CA THR A 28 -25.68 4.44 7.20
C THR A 28 -24.96 5.59 6.49
N ARG A 29 -23.66 5.42 6.19
CA ARG A 29 -22.83 6.41 5.52
C ARG A 29 -21.73 5.72 4.71
N PRO A 30 -21.24 6.33 3.63
CA PRO A 30 -20.10 5.77 2.90
C PRO A 30 -18.84 5.76 3.77
N PRO A 31 -17.94 4.79 3.57
CA PRO A 31 -16.60 4.85 4.13
C PRO A 31 -15.74 5.88 3.38
N GLN A 32 -14.54 6.12 3.90
CA GLN A 32 -13.48 6.72 3.11
C GLN A 32 -12.95 5.67 2.13
N TRP A 33 -12.91 6.03 0.86
CA TRP A 33 -12.46 5.14 -0.20
C TRP A 33 -11.03 5.44 -0.59
N CYS A 34 -10.22 4.40 -0.69
CA CYS A 34 -8.89 4.42 -1.30
C CYS A 34 -8.90 3.47 -2.50
N SER A 35 -8.63 3.99 -3.70
CA SER A 35 -8.46 3.16 -4.90
C SER A 35 -7.01 2.70 -5.00
N VAL A 36 -6.80 1.42 -5.31
CA VAL A 36 -5.46 0.81 -5.46
C VAL A 36 -5.19 0.31 -6.87
N ASP A 37 -6.03 0.70 -7.83
CA ASP A 37 -6.03 0.22 -9.21
C ASP A 37 -4.68 0.47 -9.92
N LEU A 38 -4.04 1.60 -9.66
CA LEU A 38 -2.76 2.00 -10.31
C LEU A 38 -1.54 1.25 -9.77
N ARG A 39 -1.65 0.55 -8.63
CA ARG A 39 -0.57 -0.25 -8.03
C ARG A 39 -0.96 -1.72 -7.90
N ASP A 40 -1.88 -2.04 -7.01
CA ASP A 40 -2.29 -3.43 -6.74
C ASP A 40 -3.03 -4.03 -7.94
N GLY A 41 -3.94 -3.25 -8.54
CA GLY A 41 -4.63 -3.64 -9.76
C GLY A 41 -3.67 -3.82 -10.94
N ASN A 42 -2.82 -2.82 -11.18
CA ASN A 42 -1.84 -2.85 -12.26
C ASN A 42 -0.86 -4.04 -12.16
N GLN A 43 -0.42 -4.39 -10.95
CA GLN A 43 0.47 -5.53 -10.70
C GLN A 43 -0.18 -6.89 -11.00
N ALA A 44 -1.52 -6.96 -11.04
CA ALA A 44 -2.28 -8.17 -11.34
C ALA A 44 -2.58 -8.35 -12.83
N LEU A 45 -2.30 -7.36 -13.67
CA LEU A 45 -2.53 -7.45 -15.12
C LEU A 45 -1.49 -8.35 -15.80
N ILE A 46 -1.93 -9.09 -16.82
CA ILE A 46 -1.01 -9.84 -17.71
C ILE A 46 -0.10 -8.85 -18.46
N GLU A 47 -0.70 -7.78 -18.99
CA GLU A 47 -0.02 -6.66 -19.62
C GLU A 47 -0.20 -5.42 -18.71
N PRO A 48 0.85 -5.02 -17.98
CA PRO A 48 0.81 -3.82 -17.15
C PRO A 48 0.41 -2.58 -17.96
N MET A 49 -0.25 -1.63 -17.28
CA MET A 49 -0.58 -0.33 -17.85
C MET A 49 0.71 0.41 -18.26
N ASP A 50 0.69 0.93 -19.48
CA ASP A 50 1.63 1.96 -19.91
C ASP A 50 1.28 3.32 -19.27
N SER A 51 2.11 4.34 -19.52
CA SER A 51 1.89 5.69 -18.96
C SER A 51 0.51 6.25 -19.35
N LEU A 52 0.09 6.09 -20.61
CA LEU A 52 -1.20 6.60 -21.09
C LEU A 52 -2.37 5.98 -20.33
N ARG A 53 -2.38 4.64 -20.17
CA ARG A 53 -3.42 3.91 -19.44
C ARG A 53 -3.43 4.30 -17.96
N LYS A 54 -2.27 4.52 -17.35
CA LYS A 54 -2.19 5.01 -15.96
C LYS A 54 -2.79 6.41 -15.80
N HIS A 55 -2.48 7.34 -16.70
CA HIS A 55 -3.09 8.68 -16.67
C HIS A 55 -4.60 8.63 -16.84
N GLN A 56 -5.10 7.85 -17.80
CA GLN A 56 -6.54 7.68 -18.00
C GLN A 56 -7.23 7.10 -16.76
N MET A 57 -6.63 6.10 -16.12
CA MET A 57 -7.15 5.53 -14.88
C MET A 57 -7.13 6.56 -13.74
N PHE A 58 -6.03 7.29 -13.55
CA PHE A 58 -5.94 8.34 -12.52
C PHE A 58 -6.99 9.44 -12.70
N GLU A 59 -7.11 9.98 -13.92
CA GLU A 59 -8.09 11.01 -14.25
C GLU A 59 -9.53 10.52 -14.04
N MET A 60 -9.82 9.26 -14.41
CA MET A 60 -11.12 8.65 -14.17
C MET A 60 -11.42 8.51 -12.67
N LEU A 61 -10.48 8.04 -11.86
CA LEU A 61 -10.66 7.90 -10.41
C LEU A 61 -10.91 9.25 -9.73
N VAL A 62 -10.18 10.28 -10.15
CA VAL A 62 -10.41 11.66 -9.74
C VAL A 62 -11.81 12.12 -10.12
N ALA A 63 -12.25 11.89 -11.37
CA ALA A 63 -13.57 12.27 -11.86
C ALA A 63 -14.72 11.56 -11.14
N ILE A 64 -14.52 10.29 -10.72
CA ILE A 64 -15.47 9.54 -9.89
C ILE A 64 -15.58 10.15 -8.49
N GLY A 65 -14.51 10.76 -7.99
CA GLY A 65 -14.48 11.44 -6.69
C GLY A 65 -13.66 10.74 -5.61
N PHE A 66 -12.76 9.82 -5.97
CA PHE A 66 -11.81 9.24 -5.01
C PHE A 66 -10.89 10.33 -4.43
N LYS A 67 -10.65 10.27 -3.12
CA LYS A 67 -9.79 11.23 -2.39
C LYS A 67 -8.47 10.62 -1.92
N GLU A 68 -8.38 9.30 -1.92
CA GLU A 68 -7.13 8.56 -1.72
C GLU A 68 -6.93 7.61 -2.90
N ILE A 69 -5.75 7.69 -3.51
CA ILE A 69 -5.42 6.89 -4.70
C ILE A 69 -3.99 6.37 -4.56
N GLU A 70 -3.79 5.06 -4.53
CA GLU A 70 -2.47 4.44 -4.52
C GLU A 70 -1.87 4.41 -5.92
N VAL A 71 -0.84 5.22 -6.15
CA VAL A 71 -0.29 5.54 -7.48
C VAL A 71 0.96 4.73 -7.84
N GLY A 72 1.49 3.91 -6.93
CA GLY A 72 2.60 3.02 -7.27
C GLY A 72 3.44 2.52 -6.10
N PHE A 73 4.44 1.71 -6.45
CA PHE A 73 5.53 1.27 -5.58
C PHE A 73 6.87 1.81 -6.13
N PRO A 74 7.12 3.13 -6.01
CA PRO A 74 8.20 3.82 -6.74
C PRO A 74 9.61 3.40 -6.32
N ALA A 75 9.76 2.80 -5.13
CA ALA A 75 11.04 2.28 -4.68
C ALA A 75 11.42 0.95 -5.37
N ALA A 76 10.44 0.19 -5.88
CA ALA A 76 10.64 -1.11 -6.48
C ALA A 76 10.40 -1.14 -8.00
N SER A 77 9.77 -0.12 -8.58
CA SER A 77 9.46 -0.01 -10.01
C SER A 77 9.84 1.37 -10.55
N GLN A 78 10.68 1.41 -11.59
CA GLN A 78 11.06 2.67 -12.25
C GLN A 78 9.84 3.30 -12.95
N THR A 79 9.00 2.51 -13.60
CA THR A 79 7.77 3.01 -14.24
C THR A 79 6.79 3.62 -13.24
N ASP A 80 6.73 3.09 -12.01
CA ASP A 80 5.93 3.70 -10.95
C ASP A 80 6.58 4.98 -10.43
N PHE A 81 7.91 4.99 -10.29
CA PHE A 81 8.66 6.19 -9.93
C PHE A 81 8.39 7.33 -10.92
N ASP A 82 8.53 7.05 -12.21
CA ASP A 82 8.35 8.02 -13.29
C ASP A 82 6.91 8.54 -13.33
N PHE A 83 5.91 7.66 -13.17
CA PHE A 83 4.51 8.06 -13.10
C PHE A 83 4.22 8.99 -11.91
N VAL A 84 4.76 8.67 -10.71
CA VAL A 84 4.62 9.53 -9.52
C VAL A 84 5.27 10.90 -9.76
N ARG A 85 6.47 10.95 -10.35
CA ARG A 85 7.12 12.21 -10.73
C ARG A 85 6.27 13.00 -11.70
N GLU A 86 5.76 12.35 -12.74
CA GLU A 86 4.99 12.97 -13.81
C GLU A 86 3.73 13.65 -13.28
N ILE A 87 2.93 12.97 -12.44
CA ILE A 87 1.68 13.55 -11.90
C ILE A 87 1.95 14.71 -10.92
N ILE A 88 3.10 14.70 -10.23
CA ILE A 88 3.52 15.80 -9.35
C ILE A 88 4.01 17.00 -10.18
N GLU A 89 4.96 16.77 -11.09
CA GLU A 89 5.62 17.82 -11.87
C GLU A 89 4.66 18.50 -12.85
N GLN A 90 3.69 17.77 -13.39
CA GLN A 90 2.63 18.31 -14.25
C GLN A 90 1.43 18.86 -13.44
N ASN A 91 1.52 18.92 -12.10
CA ASN A 91 0.47 19.41 -11.20
C ASN A 91 -0.92 18.78 -11.47
N ARG A 92 -0.95 17.46 -11.70
CA ARG A 92 -2.16 16.71 -12.02
C ARG A 92 -2.96 16.29 -10.79
N ILE A 93 -2.39 16.38 -9.60
CA ILE A 93 -3.02 15.97 -8.35
C ILE A 93 -3.95 17.09 -7.85
N PRO A 94 -5.28 16.89 -7.82
CA PRO A 94 -6.19 17.91 -7.29
C PRO A 94 -5.92 18.22 -5.82
N ALA A 95 -6.26 19.43 -5.38
CA ALA A 95 -5.95 19.91 -4.03
C ALA A 95 -6.62 19.09 -2.90
N ASP A 96 -7.72 18.39 -3.20
CA ASP A 96 -8.48 17.56 -2.28
C ASP A 96 -8.16 16.05 -2.40
N VAL A 97 -7.22 15.67 -3.25
CA VAL A 97 -6.75 14.29 -3.43
C VAL A 97 -5.41 14.10 -2.70
N THR A 98 -5.27 12.94 -2.06
CA THR A 98 -4.03 12.48 -1.43
C THR A 98 -3.54 11.24 -2.14
N ILE A 99 -2.36 11.31 -2.77
CA ILE A 99 -1.76 10.13 -3.38
C ILE A 99 -1.16 9.22 -2.31
N GLN A 100 -1.25 7.92 -2.50
CA GLN A 100 -0.63 6.90 -1.66
C GLN A 100 0.48 6.19 -2.44
N VAL A 101 1.61 5.93 -1.79
CA VAL A 101 2.70 5.13 -2.36
C VAL A 101 3.05 3.99 -1.41
N LEU A 102 3.28 2.81 -1.97
CA LEU A 102 3.67 1.64 -1.20
C LEU A 102 5.19 1.61 -1.02
N THR A 103 5.64 1.18 0.16
CA THR A 103 7.05 0.88 0.39
C THR A 103 7.25 -0.24 1.41
N GLN A 104 8.31 -1.02 1.26
CA GLN A 104 8.72 -1.98 2.28
C GLN A 104 9.44 -1.25 3.42
N ALA A 105 9.38 -1.81 4.64
CA ALA A 105 10.10 -1.29 5.80
C ALA A 105 11.63 -1.51 5.70
N ARG A 106 12.28 -0.88 4.72
CA ARG A 106 13.73 -0.88 4.48
C ARG A 106 14.21 0.55 4.23
N THR A 107 15.35 0.92 4.82
CA THR A 107 15.85 2.30 4.81
C THR A 107 16.09 2.86 3.41
N ASP A 108 16.64 2.05 2.49
CA ASP A 108 16.95 2.41 1.11
C ASP A 108 15.67 2.65 0.29
N LEU A 109 14.68 1.78 0.49
CA LEU A 109 13.40 1.87 -0.22
C LEU A 109 12.56 3.03 0.29
N ILE A 110 12.52 3.27 1.60
CA ILE A 110 11.84 4.43 2.17
C ILE A 110 12.46 5.72 1.64
N ALA A 111 13.81 5.84 1.67
CA ALA A 111 14.49 7.02 1.15
C ALA A 111 14.12 7.28 -0.32
N ARG A 112 14.10 6.25 -1.16
CA ARG A 112 13.69 6.35 -2.57
C ARG A 112 12.22 6.70 -2.74
N THR A 113 11.33 6.19 -1.88
CA THR A 113 9.92 6.59 -1.86
C THR A 113 9.76 8.10 -1.60
N PHE A 114 10.52 8.66 -0.65
CA PHE A 114 10.53 10.12 -0.40
C PHE A 114 11.10 10.91 -1.58
N GLN A 115 12.08 10.37 -2.31
CA GLN A 115 12.59 11.00 -3.53
C GLN A 115 11.51 11.08 -4.63
N ALA A 116 10.70 10.04 -4.78
CA ALA A 116 9.59 10.05 -5.74
C ALA A 116 8.55 11.14 -5.39
N LEU A 117 8.35 11.41 -4.10
CA LEU A 117 7.35 12.34 -3.60
C LEU A 117 7.80 13.81 -3.53
N GLN A 118 9.02 14.17 -3.97
CA GLN A 118 9.50 15.56 -3.88
C GLN A 118 8.54 16.56 -4.55
N GLY A 119 8.14 17.60 -3.82
CA GLY A 119 7.22 18.63 -4.33
C GLY A 119 5.73 18.26 -4.28
N VAL A 120 5.36 17.09 -3.73
CA VAL A 120 3.96 16.76 -3.47
C VAL A 120 3.42 17.59 -2.30
N ARG A 121 2.21 18.13 -2.43
CA ARG A 121 1.55 18.86 -1.33
C ARG A 121 1.20 17.96 -0.13
N ARG A 122 0.79 16.72 -0.39
CA ARG A 122 0.39 15.72 0.61
C ARG A 122 0.51 14.32 0.03
N ALA A 123 0.93 13.35 0.84
CA ALA A 123 0.96 11.95 0.43
C ALA A 123 0.80 11.01 1.64
N ILE A 124 0.29 9.81 1.38
CA ILE A 124 0.28 8.68 2.32
C ILE A 124 1.44 7.76 1.95
N ILE A 125 2.36 7.54 2.89
CA ILE A 125 3.40 6.52 2.75
C ILE A 125 2.91 5.25 3.41
N HIS A 126 2.46 4.29 2.59
CA HIS A 126 2.02 2.99 3.04
C HIS A 126 3.24 2.08 3.24
N VAL A 127 3.80 2.09 4.44
CA VAL A 127 4.89 1.19 4.83
C VAL A 127 4.34 -0.14 5.35
N TYR A 128 4.89 -1.26 4.88
CA TYR A 128 4.43 -2.59 5.32
C TYR A 128 5.57 -3.60 5.53
N ASN A 129 5.28 -4.63 6.31
CA ASN A 129 6.02 -5.88 6.38
C ASN A 129 5.08 -7.05 6.68
N SER A 130 5.44 -8.27 6.26
CA SER A 130 4.57 -9.43 6.49
C SER A 130 4.62 -9.90 7.95
N THR A 131 3.46 -10.18 8.54
CA THR A 131 3.33 -10.60 9.94
C THR A 131 2.76 -12.01 10.11
N SER A 132 2.39 -12.71 9.02
CA SER A 132 1.77 -14.04 9.09
C SER A 132 2.75 -15.08 9.63
N GLU A 133 2.24 -16.09 10.35
CA GLU A 133 3.11 -17.10 10.97
C GLU A 133 4.00 -17.83 9.97
N ALA A 134 3.44 -18.19 8.81
CA ALA A 134 4.18 -18.83 7.74
C ALA A 134 5.36 -17.95 7.26
N GLN A 135 5.12 -16.65 7.04
CA GLN A 135 6.15 -15.71 6.61
C GLN A 135 7.22 -15.51 7.69
N ARG A 136 6.82 -15.35 8.97
CA ARG A 136 7.77 -15.24 10.10
C ARG A 136 8.71 -16.44 10.17
N ARG A 137 8.17 -17.65 10.03
CA ARG A 137 8.93 -18.91 10.16
C ARG A 137 9.77 -19.24 8.92
N LEU A 138 9.19 -19.09 7.73
CA LEU A 138 9.78 -19.63 6.49
C LEU A 138 10.60 -18.59 5.73
N VAL A 139 10.19 -17.33 5.76
CA VAL A 139 10.82 -16.24 4.98
C VAL A 139 11.77 -15.44 5.86
N PHE A 140 11.25 -14.81 6.92
CA PHE A 140 12.05 -13.93 7.76
C PHE A 140 12.92 -14.67 8.78
N ARG A 141 12.52 -15.89 9.16
CA ARG A 141 13.15 -16.67 10.24
C ARG A 141 13.32 -15.85 11.53
N GLN A 142 12.29 -15.06 11.86
CA GLN A 142 12.25 -14.18 13.02
C GLN A 142 11.05 -14.48 13.92
N ASP A 143 11.20 -14.17 15.20
CA ASP A 143 10.12 -14.23 16.17
C ASP A 143 9.18 -13.01 16.06
N ARG A 144 8.15 -12.97 16.90
CA ARG A 144 7.19 -11.85 16.89
C ARG A 144 7.86 -10.52 17.24
N ALA A 145 8.84 -10.50 18.14
CA ALA A 145 9.55 -9.29 18.52
C ALA A 145 10.42 -8.76 17.37
N GLY A 146 11.12 -9.64 16.64
CA GLY A 146 11.89 -9.27 15.45
C GLY A 146 11.02 -8.63 14.37
N ILE A 147 9.88 -9.24 14.07
CA ILE A 147 8.93 -8.74 13.05
C ILE A 147 8.30 -7.41 13.47
N ARG A 148 8.03 -7.21 14.77
CA ARG A 148 7.57 -5.92 15.30
C ARG A 148 8.65 -4.85 15.16
N ARG A 149 9.91 -5.16 15.46
CA ARG A 149 11.03 -4.22 15.32
C ARG A 149 11.19 -3.72 13.87
N ILE A 150 10.95 -4.57 12.87
CA ILE A 150 10.94 -4.14 11.46
C ILE A 150 9.90 -3.04 11.23
N ALA A 151 8.66 -3.23 11.70
CA ALA A 151 7.60 -2.24 11.56
C ALA A 151 7.92 -0.94 12.31
N GLU A 152 8.36 -1.04 13.58
CA GLU A 152 8.74 0.11 14.39
C GLU A 152 9.88 0.91 13.75
N GLN A 153 10.89 0.23 13.22
CA GLN A 153 12.01 0.88 12.56
C GLN A 153 11.59 1.53 11.24
N GLY A 154 10.73 0.88 10.46
CA GLY A 154 10.10 1.48 9.27
C GLY A 154 9.37 2.77 9.59
N ALA A 155 8.55 2.78 10.65
CA ALA A 155 7.83 3.96 11.10
C ALA A 155 8.78 5.10 11.53
N ARG A 156 9.87 4.78 12.25
CA ARG A 156 10.89 5.78 12.62
C ARG A 156 11.55 6.39 11.38
N TRP A 157 11.95 5.58 10.41
CA TRP A 157 12.54 6.09 9.17
C TRP A 157 11.58 7.00 8.40
N VAL A 158 10.29 6.65 8.30
CA VAL A 158 9.28 7.52 7.69
C VAL A 158 9.19 8.86 8.44
N ALA A 159 9.13 8.83 9.78
CA ALA A 159 9.09 10.05 10.59
C ALA A 159 10.35 10.92 10.40
N ASP A 160 11.53 10.31 10.41
CA ASP A 160 12.81 11.00 10.23
C ASP A 160 12.91 11.68 8.85
N HIS A 161 12.45 11.01 7.79
CA HIS A 161 12.44 11.58 6.45
C HIS A 161 11.42 12.71 6.31
N ALA A 162 10.21 12.55 6.87
CA ALA A 162 9.20 13.61 6.87
C ALA A 162 9.68 14.85 7.64
N ALA A 163 10.35 14.68 8.78
CA ALA A 163 10.90 15.80 9.55
C ALA A 163 11.99 16.60 8.80
N ARG A 164 12.67 15.99 7.82
CA ARG A 164 13.66 16.67 6.96
C ARG A 164 13.02 17.39 5.77
N GLN A 165 11.73 17.21 5.54
CA GLN A 165 10.96 17.79 4.42
C GLN A 165 9.70 18.44 4.99
N PRO A 166 9.83 19.59 5.69
CA PRO A 166 8.72 20.22 6.40
C PRO A 166 7.70 20.91 5.50
N ASP A 167 8.07 21.19 4.25
CA ASP A 167 7.25 21.83 3.22
C ASP A 167 6.46 20.80 2.38
#